data_AF-A0ABD2MQ39-F1
#
_entry.id   AF-A0ABD2MQ39-F1
#
_cell.length_a   1.000
_cell.length_b   1.000
_cell.length_c   1.000
_cell.angle_alpha   90.00
_cell.angle_beta   90.00
_cell.angle_gamma   90.00
#
_symmetry.space_group_name_H-M   'P 1'
#
loop_
_entity.id
_entity.type
_entity.pdbx_description
1 polymer ?
#
loop_
_entity_poly.entity_id
_entity_poly.type
_entity_poly.pdbx_seq_one_letter_code
_entity_poly.pdbx_strand_id
1 'polypeptide(L)'
;MLNLFSQQKIVETVKLRYSYWRSAITIFPQRTDGKHDFRVWNAQLFGWAGYKQADGSILGDPINLEFTEVCLKLGWKGAGTKRDLLPLVLSANGHDPDYFDIPSELLLEVPIVHPT
;
A
#
# COMPACT_ATOMS: atom_id res chain seq x y z
N MET A 1 -3.37 9.45 -17.10
CA MET A 1 -4.52 9.38 -16.19
C MET A 1 -4.35 8.17 -15.27
N LEU A 2 -3.73 8.34 -14.10
CA LEU A 2 -3.96 7.43 -12.97
C LEU A 2 -5.44 7.53 -12.65
N ASN A 3 -6.18 6.45 -12.82
CA ASN A 3 -7.61 6.43 -12.58
C ASN A 3 -7.97 5.25 -11.68
N LEU A 4 -9.18 5.34 -11.11
CA LEU A 4 -9.85 4.30 -10.33
C LEU A 4 -9.67 2.89 -10.92
N PHE A 5 -9.54 2.76 -12.24
CA PHE A 5 -9.35 1.49 -12.93
C PHE A 5 -8.04 0.76 -12.54
N SER A 6 -6.95 1.49 -12.31
CA SER A 6 -5.69 0.87 -11.89
C SER A 6 -5.78 0.33 -10.46
N GLN A 7 -6.41 1.10 -9.56
CA GLN A 7 -6.73 0.66 -8.20
C GLN A 7 -7.68 -0.55 -8.25
N GLN A 8 -8.70 -0.54 -9.11
CA GLN A 8 -9.68 -1.61 -9.24
C GLN A 8 -9.04 -2.94 -9.65
N LYS A 9 -8.07 -2.92 -10.56
CA LYS A 9 -7.30 -4.14 -10.91
C LYS A 9 -6.54 -4.72 -9.73
N ILE A 10 -5.93 -3.88 -8.88
CA ILE A 10 -5.25 -4.34 -7.66
C ILE A 10 -6.29 -4.93 -6.69
N VAL A 11 -7.41 -4.24 -6.48
CA VAL A 11 -8.52 -4.72 -5.64
C VAL A 11 -9.04 -6.08 -6.10
N GLU A 12 -9.25 -6.27 -7.39
CA GLU A 12 -9.66 -7.56 -7.98
C GLU A 12 -8.62 -8.65 -7.72
N THR A 13 -7.34 -8.32 -7.84
CA THR A 13 -6.23 -9.24 -7.55
C THR A 13 -6.26 -9.74 -6.12
N VAL A 14 -6.56 -8.85 -5.16
CA VAL A 14 -6.68 -9.21 -3.75
C VAL A 14 -7.92 -10.06 -3.51
N LYS A 15 -9.08 -9.69 -4.09
CA LYS A 15 -10.33 -10.45 -3.94
C LYS A 15 -10.20 -11.90 -4.38
N LEU A 16 -9.41 -12.19 -5.42
CA LEU A 16 -9.15 -13.56 -5.87
C LEU A 16 -8.49 -14.45 -4.79
N ARG A 17 -7.87 -13.87 -3.76
CA ARG A 17 -7.16 -14.60 -2.69
C ARG A 17 -8.02 -14.85 -1.44
N TYR A 18 -9.18 -14.21 -1.32
CA TYR A 18 -9.88 -14.10 -0.03
C TYR A 18 -10.55 -15.38 0.46
N SER A 19 -10.96 -16.28 -0.45
CA SER A 19 -11.58 -17.57 -0.06
C SER A 19 -10.56 -18.70 0.15
N TYR A 20 -9.44 -18.65 -0.59
CA TYR A 20 -8.32 -19.59 -0.52
C TYR A 20 -7.09 -18.83 -1.00
N TRP A 21 -5.96 -18.92 -0.30
CA TRP A 21 -4.71 -18.30 -0.74
C TRP A 21 -4.34 -18.81 -2.15
N ARG A 22 -4.60 -17.98 -3.16
CA ARG A 22 -4.34 -18.28 -4.56
C ARG A 22 -3.20 -17.39 -5.05
N SER A 23 -2.24 -17.99 -5.75
CA SER A 23 -1.22 -17.22 -6.45
C SER A 23 -1.88 -16.41 -7.57
N ALA A 24 -1.60 -15.11 -7.60
CA ALA A 24 -2.09 -14.19 -8.62
C ALA A 24 -1.03 -13.12 -8.89
N ILE A 25 -0.95 -12.68 -10.13
CA ILE A 25 -0.12 -11.57 -10.59
C ILE A 25 -0.99 -10.68 -11.50
N THR A 26 -0.80 -9.37 -11.39
CA THR A 26 -1.43 -8.39 -12.28
C THR A 26 -0.33 -7.64 -13.00
N ILE A 27 -0.35 -7.75 -14.34
CA ILE A 27 0.66 -7.19 -15.22
C ILE A 27 0.14 -5.85 -15.74
N PHE A 28 0.79 -4.76 -15.32
CA PHE A 28 0.54 -3.41 -15.80
C PHE A 28 1.27 -3.15 -17.13
N PRO A 29 0.94 -2.05 -17.86
CA PRO A 29 1.60 -1.73 -19.13
C PRO A 29 3.13 -1.79 -19.04
N GLN A 30 3.75 -2.38 -20.06
CA GLN A 30 5.20 -2.47 -20.15
C GLN A 30 5.83 -1.07 -20.30
N ARG A 31 7.08 -0.93 -19.84
CA ARG A 31 7.88 0.29 -20.05
C ARG A 31 8.01 0.60 -21.54
N THR A 32 7.92 1.89 -21.88
CA THR A 32 8.13 2.41 -23.23
C THR A 32 9.43 3.22 -23.31
N ASP A 33 9.38 4.52 -23.03
CA ASP A 33 10.49 5.47 -23.14
C ASP A 33 11.13 5.82 -21.78
N GLY A 34 10.71 5.13 -20.70
CA GLY A 34 11.15 5.38 -19.32
C GLY A 34 10.54 6.63 -18.68
N LYS A 35 9.78 7.45 -19.42
CA LYS A 35 9.04 8.61 -18.88
C LYS A 35 7.61 8.26 -18.51
N HIS A 36 7.07 7.18 -19.08
CA HIS A 36 5.66 6.81 -18.96
C HIS A 36 5.41 5.52 -18.15
N ASP A 37 6.34 5.15 -17.26
CA ASP A 37 6.25 3.93 -16.46
C ASP A 37 5.00 3.87 -15.59
N PHE A 38 4.47 2.66 -15.41
CA PHE A 38 3.58 2.32 -14.30
C PHE A 38 4.41 1.83 -13.11
N ARG A 39 4.15 2.36 -11.91
CA ARG A 39 4.81 1.94 -10.67
C ARG A 39 3.80 1.83 -9.54
N VAL A 40 3.85 0.71 -8.84
CA VAL A 40 3.40 0.61 -7.45
C VAL A 40 4.60 0.97 -6.60
N TRP A 41 4.50 2.00 -5.78
CA TRP A 41 5.61 2.48 -4.97
C TRP A 41 5.80 1.66 -3.70
N ASN A 42 4.72 1.06 -3.20
CA ASN A 42 4.76 0.16 -2.05
C ASN A 42 5.64 -1.06 -2.36
N ALA A 43 6.45 -1.48 -1.37
CA ALA A 43 7.21 -2.73 -1.47
C ALA A 43 6.29 -3.97 -1.41
N GLN A 44 5.18 -3.87 -0.67
CA GLN A 44 4.13 -4.89 -0.55
C GLN A 44 2.76 -4.21 -0.68
N LEU A 45 1.76 -4.93 -1.20
CA LEU A 45 0.40 -4.37 -1.33
C LEU A 45 -0.21 -3.97 0.02
N PHE A 46 0.13 -4.72 1.08
CA PHE A 46 -0.29 -4.43 2.44
C PHE A 46 0.95 -4.21 3.29
N GLY A 47 0.96 -3.15 4.08
CA GLY A 47 2.03 -2.84 5.02
C GLY A 47 1.52 -1.91 6.11
N TRP A 48 2.02 -2.09 7.33
CA TRP A 48 1.71 -1.20 8.44
C TRP A 48 2.59 0.04 8.38
N ALA A 49 2.02 1.20 8.69
CA ALA A 49 2.75 2.46 8.73
C ALA A 49 3.77 2.48 9.88
N GLY A 50 4.82 3.27 9.72
CA GLY A 50 5.84 3.55 10.72
C GLY A 50 5.97 5.05 10.99
N TYR A 51 5.81 5.47 12.24
CA TYR A 51 5.83 6.88 12.62
C TYR A 51 6.95 7.17 13.62
N LYS A 52 7.90 8.01 13.24
CA LYS A 52 8.93 8.51 14.15
C LYS A 52 8.30 9.44 15.20
N GLN A 53 8.56 9.14 16.46
CA GLN A 53 8.08 9.90 17.62
C GLN A 53 9.10 10.98 18.03
N ALA A 54 8.66 11.93 18.87
CA ALA A 54 9.51 13.02 19.36
C ALA A 54 10.69 12.54 20.22
N ASP A 55 10.54 11.42 20.91
CA ASP A 55 11.59 10.77 21.72
C ASP A 55 12.57 9.92 20.89
N GLY A 56 12.37 9.86 19.56
CA GLY A 56 13.18 9.07 18.64
C GLY A 56 12.74 7.61 18.49
N SER A 57 11.73 7.16 19.25
CA SER A 57 11.12 5.84 19.05
C SER A 57 10.29 5.80 17.75
N ILE A 58 9.93 4.59 17.29
CA ILE A 58 9.07 4.40 16.12
C ILE A 58 7.80 3.68 16.57
N LEU A 59 6.64 4.25 16.24
CA LEU A 59 5.33 3.65 16.41
C LEU A 59 4.95 2.91 15.12
N GLY A 60 4.48 1.66 15.23
CA GLY A 60 4.12 0.85 14.06
C GLY A 60 5.32 0.06 13.53
N ASP A 61 5.49 0.00 12.22
CA ASP A 61 6.52 -0.81 11.56
C ASP A 61 7.72 0.04 11.07
N PRO A 62 8.92 -0.11 11.67
CA PRO A 62 10.11 0.61 11.24
C PRO A 62 10.52 0.39 9.79
N ILE A 63 10.19 -0.77 9.19
CA ILE A 63 10.58 -1.05 7.79
C ILE A 63 9.92 -0.08 6.80
N ASN A 64 8.76 0.45 7.18
CA ASN A 64 7.95 1.33 6.35
C ASN A 64 8.07 2.79 6.73
N LEU A 65 8.98 3.19 7.63
CA LEU A 65 9.10 4.57 8.11
C LEU A 65 9.26 5.57 6.96
N GLU A 66 10.25 5.37 6.10
CA GLU A 66 10.54 6.28 4.99
C GLU A 66 9.35 6.37 4.01
N PHE A 67 8.72 5.24 3.71
CA PHE A 67 7.56 5.21 2.82
C PHE A 67 6.33 5.86 3.45
N THR A 68 6.15 5.71 4.78
CA THR A 68 5.10 6.38 5.54
C THR A 68 5.25 7.90 5.42
N GLU A 69 6.49 8.42 5.54
CA GLU A 69 6.75 9.85 5.34
C GLU A 69 6.42 10.34 3.92
N VAL A 70 6.64 9.50 2.90
CA VAL A 70 6.21 9.81 1.51
C VAL A 70 4.68 9.91 1.44
N CYS A 71 3.94 8.94 2.00
CA CYS A 71 2.48 8.99 2.03
C CYS A 71 1.96 10.26 2.72
N LEU A 72 2.52 10.61 3.88
CA LEU A 72 2.15 11.83 4.62
C LEU A 72 2.43 13.10 3.80
N LYS A 73 3.55 13.16 3.08
CA LYS A 73 3.89 14.30 2.18
C LYS A 73 2.94 14.41 0.99
N LEU A 74 2.41 13.29 0.50
CA LEU A 74 1.36 13.27 -0.53
C LEU A 74 -0.01 13.69 0.00
N GLY A 75 -0.15 13.89 1.32
CA GLY A 75 -1.38 14.34 1.97
C GLY A 75 -2.20 13.23 2.62
N TRP A 76 -1.73 11.98 2.59
CA TRP A 76 -2.36 10.89 3.32
C TRP A 76 -2.38 11.19 4.82
N LYS A 77 -3.47 10.80 5.49
CA LYS A 77 -3.67 11.01 6.92
C LYS A 77 -3.96 9.68 7.60
N GLY A 78 -2.92 9.07 8.16
CA GLY A 78 -3.07 7.91 9.04
C GLY A 78 -3.76 8.29 10.35
N ALA A 79 -4.27 7.29 11.08
CA ALA A 79 -4.88 7.47 12.39
C ALA A 79 -3.85 7.66 13.53
N GLY A 80 -2.55 7.47 13.24
CA GLY A 80 -1.46 7.56 14.19
C GLY A 80 -1.36 6.35 15.11
N THR A 81 -1.72 5.15 14.63
CA THR A 81 -1.69 3.92 15.43
C THR A 81 -0.60 2.95 15.00
N LYS A 82 -0.36 1.91 15.80
CA LYS A 82 0.59 0.83 15.47
C LYS A 82 0.14 -0.04 14.29
N ARG A 83 -1.13 0.04 13.89
CA ARG A 83 -1.77 -0.79 12.86
C ARG A 83 -2.53 0.07 11.86
N ASP A 84 -1.94 1.19 11.48
CA ASP A 84 -2.45 1.96 10.35
C ASP A 84 -2.02 1.28 9.06
N LEU A 85 -3.00 0.82 8.28
CA LEU A 85 -2.72 0.24 6.97
C LEU A 85 -2.29 1.36 6.02
N LEU A 86 -1.14 1.20 5.38
CA LEU A 86 -0.65 2.15 4.38
C LEU A 86 -1.57 2.18 3.14
N PRO A 87 -1.71 3.36 2.50
CA PRO A 87 -2.42 3.45 1.23
C PRO A 87 -1.56 2.83 0.11
N LEU A 88 -2.17 2.53 -1.03
CA LEU A 88 -1.43 2.26 -2.26
C LEU A 88 -0.99 3.57 -2.88
N VAL A 89 0.31 3.72 -3.15
CA VAL A 89 0.85 4.85 -3.91
C VAL A 89 1.19 4.38 -5.32
N LEU A 90 0.53 4.97 -6.31
CA LEU A 90 0.60 4.57 -7.71
C LEU A 90 1.03 5.74 -8.58
N SER A 91 1.96 5.52 -9.50
CA SER A 91 2.27 6.46 -10.59
C SER A 91 2.13 5.78 -11.95
N ALA A 92 1.66 6.50 -12.97
CA ALA A 92 1.50 5.95 -14.31
C ALA A 92 1.64 7.04 -15.37
N ASN A 93 2.17 6.68 -16.55
CA ASN A 93 2.20 7.54 -17.72
C ASN A 93 2.85 8.92 -17.46
N GLY A 94 3.91 8.95 -16.65
CA GLY A 94 4.68 10.16 -16.36
C GLY A 94 3.98 11.18 -15.46
N HIS A 95 2.83 10.82 -14.88
CA HIS A 95 2.17 11.64 -13.88
C HIS A 95 2.77 11.42 -12.49
N ASP A 96 2.67 12.44 -11.65
CA ASP A 96 3.00 12.37 -10.23
C ASP A 96 2.22 11.24 -9.54
N PRO A 97 2.80 10.63 -8.49
CA PRO A 97 2.12 9.59 -7.74
C PRO A 97 0.89 10.14 -7.02
N ASP A 98 -0.13 9.31 -6.94
CA ASP A 98 -1.33 9.54 -6.12
C ASP A 98 -1.54 8.37 -5.16
N TYR A 99 -2.23 8.62 -4.04
CA TYR A 99 -2.48 7.62 -3.01
C TYR A 99 -3.95 7.19 -2.98
N PHE A 100 -4.17 5.92 -2.67
CA PHE A 100 -5.49 5.32 -2.61
C PHE A 100 -5.61 4.46 -1.36
N ASP A 101 -6.58 4.76 -0.50
CA ASP A 101 -6.85 3.91 0.65
C ASP A 101 -7.33 2.53 0.19
N ILE A 102 -6.86 1.50 0.89
CA ILE A 102 -7.29 0.13 0.65
C ILE A 102 -8.54 -0.12 1.50
N PRO A 103 -9.66 -0.54 0.89
CA PRO A 103 -10.86 -0.87 1.66
C PRO A 103 -10.56 -1.95 2.71
N SER A 104 -10.98 -1.71 3.96
CA SER A 104 -10.67 -2.58 5.10
C SER A 104 -11.20 -4.01 4.93
N GLU A 105 -12.28 -4.20 4.17
CA GLU A 105 -12.84 -5.52 3.87
C GLU A 105 -11.93 -6.41 3.00
N LEU A 106 -10.88 -5.83 2.40
CA LEU A 106 -9.87 -6.57 1.66
C LEU A 106 -8.71 -7.06 2.53
N LEU A 107 -8.59 -6.52 3.74
CA LEU A 107 -7.55 -6.88 4.68
C LEU A 107 -8.01 -8.07 5.54
N LEU A 108 -7.33 -9.21 5.38
CA LEU A 108 -7.49 -10.34 6.29
C LEU A 108 -6.43 -10.25 7.40
N GLU A 109 -6.84 -9.83 8.60
CA GLU A 109 -6.00 -9.87 9.79
C GLU A 109 -6.26 -11.13 10.62
N VAL A 110 -5.18 -11.70 11.18
CA VAL A 110 -5.28 -12.82 12.10
C VAL A 110 -4.69 -12.39 13.45
N PRO A 111 -5.49 -12.32 14.53
CA PRO A 111 -4.96 -12.04 15.84
C PRO A 111 -4.03 -13.18 16.27
N ILE A 112 -2.81 -12.83 16.67
CA ILE A 112 -1.82 -13.81 17.13
C ILE A 112 -2.10 -14.13 18.59
N VAL A 113 -2.38 -15.40 18.89
CA VAL A 113 -2.60 -15.91 20.24
C VAL A 113 -1.68 -17.11 20.48
N HIS A 114 -1.20 -17.25 21.71
CA HIS A 114 -0.50 -18.46 22.12
C HIS A 114 -1.53 -19.53 22.54
N PRO A 115 -1.34 -20.82 22.22
CA PRO A 115 -2.34 -21.87 22.45
C PRO A 115 -2.55 -22.29 23.93
N THR A 116 -2.09 -21.52 24.91
CA THR A 116 -2.09 -21.88 26.35
C THR A 116 -2.80 -20.86 27.21
#